data_AF-A0A938X8F4-F1
#
_entry.id   AF-A0A938X8F4-F1
#
_cell.length_a   1.000
_cell.length_b   1.000
_cell.length_c   1.000
_cell.angle_alpha   90.00
_cell.angle_beta   90.00
_cell.angle_gamma   90.00
#
_symmetry.space_group_name_H-M   'P 1'
#
loop_
_entity.id
_entity.type
_entity.pdbx_description
1 polymer ?
#
loop_
_entity_poly.entity_id
_entity_poly.type
_entity_poly.pdbx_seq_one_letter_code
_entity_poly.pdbx_strand_id
1 'polypeptide(L)'
;MRLFQIRLREIMKINAVPALVIGIGLALILFATGGTDNPLNYVVLVVSILCMSLFFSIHYLTIYYLLQPYNAGTELKSGTYRIVLSVTYVICFALMRLRMPIMIFGIMTIVFCVLYSIVASILVYRLAPKTFRLRT
;
A
#
# COMPACT_ATOMS: atom_id res chain seq x y z
N MET A 1 -20.11 -0.77 -6.51
CA MET A 1 -18.80 -1.11 -7.16
C MET A 1 -18.14 0.08 -7.85
N ARG A 2 -18.84 0.91 -8.66
CA ARG A 2 -18.23 2.10 -9.31
C ARG A 2 -17.61 3.10 -8.31
N LEU A 3 -18.27 3.38 -7.19
CA LEU A 3 -17.76 4.31 -6.17
C LEU A 3 -16.44 3.85 -5.53
N PHE A 4 -16.26 2.54 -5.31
CA PHE A 4 -15.00 1.97 -4.79
C PHE A 4 -13.86 2.15 -5.80
N GLN A 5 -14.10 1.84 -7.08
CA GLN A 5 -13.10 2.03 -8.13
C GLN A 5 -12.71 3.50 -8.32
N ILE A 6 -13.67 4.42 -8.19
CA ILE A 6 -13.42 5.87 -8.26
C ILE A 6 -12.53 6.30 -7.09
N ARG A 7 -12.91 5.98 -5.85
CA ARG A 7 -12.12 6.32 -4.66
C ARG A 7 -10.73 5.68 -4.69
N LEU A 8 -10.63 4.43 -5.15
CA LEU A 8 -9.34 3.76 -5.29
C LEU A 8 -8.44 4.50 -6.27
N ARG A 9 -8.97 4.85 -7.46
CA ARG A 9 -8.21 5.59 -8.47
C ARG A 9 -7.80 6.98 -7.97
N GLU A 10 -8.66 7.67 -7.23
CA GLU A 10 -8.36 8.97 -6.63
C GLU A 10 -7.23 8.87 -5.59
N ILE A 11 -7.36 7.96 -4.62
CA ILE A 11 -6.34 7.76 -3.58
C ILE A 11 -5.02 7.32 -4.21
N MET A 12 -5.04 6.44 -5.20
CA MET A 12 -3.83 6.03 -5.92
C MET A 12 -3.16 7.22 -6.61
N LYS A 13 -3.92 8.12 -7.26
CA LYS A 13 -3.36 9.33 -7.88
C LYS A 13 -2.75 10.27 -6.85
N ILE A 14 -3.45 10.50 -5.73
CA ILE A 14 -2.98 11.38 -4.65
C ILE A 14 -1.71 10.82 -4.02
N ASN A 15 -1.65 9.51 -3.74
CA ASN A 15 -0.50 8.86 -3.12
C ASN A 15 0.65 8.58 -4.10
N ALA A 16 0.41 8.62 -5.41
CA ALA A 16 1.47 8.47 -6.42
C ALA A 16 2.42 9.68 -6.43
N VAL A 17 1.91 10.89 -6.18
CA VAL A 17 2.73 12.12 -6.15
C VAL A 17 3.83 12.06 -5.07
N PRO A 18 3.53 11.86 -3.77
CA PRO A 18 4.57 11.74 -2.75
C PRO A 18 5.45 10.52 -2.97
N ALA A 19 4.91 9.41 -3.50
CA ALA A 19 5.70 8.23 -3.81
C ALA A 19 6.73 8.47 -4.92
N LEU A 20 6.37 9.22 -5.98
CA LEU A 20 7.32 9.64 -7.02
C LEU A 20 8.40 10.55 -6.46
N VAL A 21 8.03 11.53 -5.63
CA VAL A 21 9.00 12.45 -5.01
C VAL A 21 10.00 11.67 -4.14
N ILE A 22 9.52 10.74 -3.32
CA ILE A 22 10.37 9.88 -2.49
C ILE A 22 11.23 8.95 -3.35
N GLY A 23 10.65 8.34 -4.39
CA GLY A 23 11.36 7.42 -5.27
C GLY A 23 12.49 8.09 -6.04
N ILE A 24 12.22 9.24 -6.64
CA ILE A 24 13.24 10.03 -7.35
C ILE A 24 14.28 10.55 -6.37
N GLY A 25 13.85 11.07 -5.21
CA GLY A 25 14.77 11.56 -4.18
C GLY A 25 15.75 10.48 -3.70
N LEU A 26 15.27 9.27 -3.42
CA LEU A 26 16.11 8.15 -3.03
C LEU A 26 17.03 7.68 -4.17
N ALA A 27 16.55 7.67 -5.42
CA ALA A 27 17.37 7.33 -6.57
C ALA A 27 18.51 8.35 -6.77
N LEU A 28 18.25 9.65 -6.60
CA LEU A 28 19.26 10.71 -6.66
C LEU A 28 20.29 10.59 -5.53
N ILE A 29 19.86 10.29 -4.30
CA ILE A 29 20.79 10.05 -3.19
C ILE A 29 21.68 8.83 -3.48
N LEU A 30 21.11 7.76 -4.01
CA LEU A 30 21.87 6.57 -4.39
C LEU A 30 22.87 6.86 -5.52
N PHE A 31 22.52 7.76 -6.44
CA PHE A 31 23.39 8.19 -7.52
C PHE A 31 24.54 9.05 -7.00
N ALA A 32 24.23 10.05 -6.17
CA ALA A 32 25.21 10.95 -5.58
C ALA A 32 26.22 10.24 -4.66
N THR A 33 25.79 9.17 -3.98
CA THR A 33 26.65 8.35 -3.11
C THR A 33 27.44 7.28 -3.86
N GLY A 34 27.22 7.09 -5.17
CA GLY A 34 27.85 6.02 -5.94
C GLY A 34 27.46 4.62 -5.46
N GLY A 35 26.28 4.45 -4.87
CA GLY A 35 25.90 3.21 -4.18
C GLY A 35 25.61 2.01 -5.10
N THR A 36 25.58 2.20 -6.43
CA THR A 36 25.41 1.11 -7.41
C THR A 36 25.91 1.51 -8.79
N ASP A 37 26.65 0.61 -9.45
CA ASP A 37 27.07 0.80 -10.84
C ASP A 37 25.98 0.41 -11.85
N ASN A 38 25.00 -0.40 -11.42
CA ASN A 38 23.94 -0.89 -12.30
C ASN A 38 22.79 0.14 -12.42
N PRO A 39 22.52 0.69 -13.62
CA PRO A 39 21.44 1.64 -13.85
C PRO A 39 20.05 1.09 -13.53
N LEU A 40 19.87 -0.23 -13.61
CA LEU A 40 18.58 -0.88 -13.34
C LEU A 40 18.15 -0.73 -11.88
N ASN A 41 19.10 -0.63 -10.94
CA ASN A 41 18.77 -0.50 -9.51
C ASN A 41 18.01 0.80 -9.22
N TYR A 42 18.28 1.89 -9.94
CA TYR A 42 17.55 3.14 -9.80
C TYR A 42 16.09 3.01 -10.25
N VAL A 43 15.89 2.36 -11.40
CA VAL A 43 14.54 2.12 -11.94
C VAL A 43 13.76 1.19 -11.01
N VAL A 44 14.37 0.10 -10.57
CA VAL A 44 13.77 -0.86 -9.64
C VAL A 44 13.40 -0.19 -8.33
N LEU A 45 14.24 0.70 -7.79
CA LEU A 45 13.94 1.44 -6.58
C LEU A 45 12.69 2.31 -6.73
N VAL A 46 12.62 3.13 -7.79
CA VAL A 46 11.46 4.00 -8.05
C VAL A 46 10.18 3.18 -8.23
N VAL A 47 10.24 2.11 -9.04
CA VAL A 47 9.09 1.23 -9.29
C VAL A 47 8.62 0.55 -8.01
N SER A 48 9.54 0.09 -7.16
CA SER A 48 9.20 -0.57 -5.89
C SER A 48 8.45 0.36 -4.94
N ILE A 49 8.86 1.64 -4.87
CA ILE A 49 8.21 2.64 -4.02
C ILE A 49 6.80 2.96 -4.53
N LEU A 50 6.62 3.04 -5.85
CA LEU A 50 5.29 3.16 -6.45
C LEU A 50 4.42 1.95 -6.12
N CYS A 51 4.94 0.73 -6.30
CA CYS A 51 4.22 -0.49 -5.95
C CYS A 51 3.79 -0.52 -4.48
N MET A 52 4.68 -0.14 -3.55
CA MET A 52 4.36 -0.03 -2.12
C MET A 52 3.24 0.99 -1.86
N SER A 53 3.31 2.17 -2.49
CA SER A 53 2.27 3.18 -2.36
C SER A 53 0.91 2.64 -2.80
N LEU A 54 0.86 1.94 -3.94
CA LEU A 54 -0.35 1.28 -4.44
C LEU A 54 -0.87 0.22 -3.47
N PHE A 55 0.01 -0.62 -2.92
CA PHE A 55 -0.35 -1.66 -1.95
C PHE A 55 -1.00 -1.05 -0.71
N PHE A 56 -0.38 -0.04 -0.10
CA PHE A 56 -0.93 0.60 1.10
C PHE A 56 -2.27 1.30 0.83
N SER A 57 -2.44 1.93 -0.35
CA SER A 57 -3.71 2.50 -0.77
C SER A 57 -4.83 1.46 -0.86
N ILE A 58 -4.56 0.33 -1.52
CA ILE A 58 -5.55 -0.76 -1.67
C ILE A 58 -5.86 -1.41 -0.30
N HIS A 59 -4.82 -1.67 0.49
CA HIS A 59 -4.94 -2.27 1.81
C HIS A 59 -5.82 -1.42 2.73
N TYR A 60 -5.54 -0.13 2.82
CA TYR A 60 -6.31 0.81 3.63
C TYR A 60 -7.77 0.88 3.17
N LEU A 61 -7.99 1.01 1.86
CA LEU A 61 -9.36 1.08 1.32
C LEU A 61 -10.13 -0.22 1.56
N THR A 62 -9.48 -1.37 1.41
CA THR A 62 -10.09 -2.68 1.66
C THR A 62 -10.56 -2.79 3.11
N ILE A 63 -9.69 -2.42 4.06
CA ILE A 63 -10.02 -2.40 5.48
C ILE A 63 -11.17 -1.43 5.77
N TYR A 64 -11.10 -0.21 5.21
CA TYR A 64 -12.13 0.81 5.40
C TYR A 64 -13.51 0.33 4.93
N TYR A 65 -13.59 -0.29 3.75
CA TYR A 65 -14.84 -0.82 3.20
C TYR A 65 -15.34 -2.09 3.89
N LEU A 66 -14.44 -2.93 4.42
CA LEU A 66 -14.83 -4.17 5.10
C LEU A 66 -15.28 -3.93 6.54
N LEU A 67 -14.58 -3.06 7.27
CA LEU A 67 -14.72 -2.92 8.72
C LEU A 67 -15.42 -1.63 9.17
N GLN A 68 -15.62 -0.66 8.26
CA GLN A 68 -16.23 0.65 8.50
C GLN A 68 -15.91 1.22 9.90
N PRO A 69 -14.64 1.58 10.17
CA PRO A 69 -14.17 1.84 11.53
C PRO A 69 -14.73 3.11 12.19
N TYR A 70 -15.32 4.01 11.39
CA TYR A 70 -15.81 5.32 11.82
C TYR A 70 -17.35 5.33 11.91
N ASN A 71 -17.90 5.87 13.01
CA ASN A 71 -19.33 6.18 13.11
C ASN A 71 -19.65 7.55 12.47
N ALA A 72 -20.94 7.95 12.49
CA ALA A 72 -21.39 9.23 11.95
C ALA A 72 -20.76 10.48 12.64
N GLY A 73 -20.27 10.34 13.87
CA GLY A 73 -19.52 11.35 14.62
C GLY A 73 -18.00 11.18 14.56
N THR A 74 -17.48 10.51 13.52
CA THR A 74 -16.03 10.29 13.25
C THR A 74 -15.24 9.56 14.34
N GLU A 75 -15.91 8.95 15.31
CA GLU A 75 -15.25 8.18 16.37
C GLU A 75 -14.82 6.79 15.89
N LEU A 76 -13.60 6.40 16.24
CA LEU A 76 -13.02 5.10 15.90
C LEU A 76 -13.52 4.02 16.87
N LYS A 77 -14.53 3.24 16.48
CA LYS A 77 -15.16 2.25 17.37
C LYS A 77 -14.73 0.80 17.11
N SER A 78 -14.18 0.51 15.93
CA SER A 78 -13.84 -0.86 15.53
C SER A 78 -12.51 -1.34 16.14
N GLY A 79 -12.59 -2.21 17.15
CA GLY A 79 -11.41 -2.88 17.73
C GLY A 79 -10.67 -3.75 16.71
N THR A 80 -11.41 -4.42 15.81
CA THR A 80 -10.84 -5.23 14.72
C THR A 80 -9.99 -4.38 13.77
N TYR A 81 -10.40 -3.15 13.46
CA TYR A 81 -9.60 -2.21 12.68
C TYR A 81 -8.26 -1.89 13.36
N ARG A 82 -8.28 -1.63 14.68
CA ARG A 82 -7.06 -1.36 15.45
C ARG A 82 -6.10 -2.55 15.43
N ILE A 83 -6.62 -3.78 15.55
CA ILE A 83 -5.81 -5.00 15.51
C ILE A 83 -5.15 -5.15 14.14
N VAL A 84 -5.93 -5.06 13.05
CA VAL A 84 -5.40 -5.21 11.69
C VAL A 84 -4.34 -4.15 11.40
N LEU A 85 -4.59 -2.89 11.77
CA LEU A 85 -3.63 -1.80 11.61
C LEU A 85 -2.36 -2.06 12.43
N SER A 86 -2.50 -2.48 13.68
CA SER A 86 -1.34 -2.78 14.54
C SER A 86 -0.47 -3.90 13.96
N VAL A 87 -1.10 -4.97 13.46
CA VAL A 87 -0.40 -6.09 12.82
C VAL A 87 0.37 -5.63 11.58
N THR A 88 -0.24 -4.81 10.72
CA THR A 88 0.46 -4.33 9.52
C THR A 88 1.62 -3.42 9.86
N TYR A 89 1.49 -2.53 10.85
CA TYR A 89 2.61 -1.73 11.34
C TYR A 89 3.76 -2.59 11.90
N VAL A 90 3.45 -3.63 12.70
CA VAL A 90 4.48 -4.53 13.25
C VAL A 90 5.23 -5.26 12.13
N ILE A 91 4.51 -5.76 11.11
CA ILE A 91 5.14 -6.41 9.95
C ILE A 91 6.07 -5.44 9.21
N CYS A 92 5.61 -4.20 8.95
CA CYS A 92 6.43 -3.19 8.28
C CYS A 92 7.67 -2.83 9.10
N PHE A 93 7.53 -2.74 10.42
CA PHE A 93 8.65 -2.50 11.32
C PHE A 93 9.69 -3.64 11.28
N ALA A 94 9.23 -4.89 11.24
CA ALA A 94 10.11 -6.04 11.10
C ALA A 94 10.85 -6.02 9.75
N LEU A 95 10.14 -5.70 8.66
CA LEU A 95 10.71 -5.57 7.32
C LEU A 95 11.78 -4.47 7.23
N MET A 96 11.65 -3.39 8.01
CA MET A 96 12.65 -2.31 8.05
C MET A 96 14.02 -2.78 8.56
N ARG A 97 14.07 -3.84 9.38
CA ARG A 97 15.35 -4.41 9.88
C ARG A 97 16.02 -5.35 8.89
N LEU A 98 15.31 -5.81 7.85
CA LEU A 98 15.85 -6.71 6.84
C LEU A 98 16.70 -5.92 5.85
N ARG A 99 18.02 -6.20 5.85
CA ARG A 99 18.93 -5.69 4.81
C ARG A 99 18.90 -6.66 3.63
N MET A 100 18.37 -6.21 2.51
CA MET A 100 18.30 -6.99 1.26
C MET A 100 18.85 -6.18 0.09
N PRO A 101 19.45 -6.84 -0.92
CA PRO A 101 19.88 -6.17 -2.14
C PRO A 101 18.67 -5.63 -2.92
N ILE A 102 18.86 -4.47 -3.57
CA ILE A 102 17.78 -3.69 -4.21
C ILE A 102 17.00 -4.50 -5.23
N MET A 103 17.68 -5.34 -6.03
CA MET A 103 17.03 -6.20 -7.02
C MET A 103 16.06 -7.21 -6.39
N ILE A 104 16.51 -7.92 -5.35
CA ILE A 104 15.67 -8.92 -4.67
C ILE A 104 14.49 -8.23 -3.99
N PHE A 105 14.75 -7.11 -3.32
CA PHE A 105 13.71 -6.30 -2.70
C PHE A 105 12.66 -5.86 -3.73
N GLY A 106 13.09 -5.37 -4.89
CA GLY A 106 12.16 -4.90 -5.90
C GLY A 106 11.32 -6.00 -6.53
N ILE A 107 11.93 -7.14 -6.88
CA ILE A 107 11.19 -8.30 -7.41
C ILE A 107 10.17 -8.79 -6.38
N MET A 108 10.58 -8.96 -5.12
CA MET A 108 9.68 -9.40 -4.05
C MET A 108 8.54 -8.40 -3.82
N THR A 109 8.84 -7.10 -3.84
CA THR A 109 7.83 -6.05 -3.67
C THR A 109 6.83 -6.05 -4.81
N ILE A 110 7.28 -6.15 -6.06
CA ILE A 110 6.41 -6.20 -7.24
C ILE A 110 5.51 -7.44 -7.18
N VAL A 111 6.08 -8.62 -6.97
CA VAL A 111 5.33 -9.88 -6.89
C VAL A 111 4.30 -9.82 -5.78
N PHE A 112 4.70 -9.38 -4.58
CA PHE A 112 3.80 -9.23 -3.44
C PHE A 112 2.68 -8.23 -3.71
N CYS A 113 2.99 -7.06 -4.28
CA CYS A 113 1.99 -6.04 -4.60
C CYS A 113 0.98 -6.55 -5.62
N VAL A 114 1.42 -7.24 -6.68
CA VAL A 114 0.53 -7.81 -7.70
C VAL A 114 -0.38 -8.88 -7.09
N LEU A 115 0.18 -9.86 -6.39
CA LEU A 115 -0.58 -10.93 -5.76
C LEU A 115 -1.59 -10.37 -4.76
N TYR A 116 -1.15 -9.46 -3.89
CA TYR A 116 -2.03 -8.86 -2.89
C TYR A 116 -3.13 -8.01 -3.53
N SER A 117 -2.83 -7.22 -4.56
CA SER A 117 -3.82 -6.39 -5.26
C SER A 117 -4.93 -7.25 -5.88
N ILE A 118 -4.56 -8.42 -6.44
CA ILE A 118 -5.52 -9.39 -6.96
C ILE A 118 -6.39 -9.94 -5.83
N VAL A 119 -5.77 -10.43 -4.75
CA VAL A 119 -6.51 -10.99 -3.60
C VAL A 119 -7.41 -9.95 -2.95
N ALA A 120 -6.94 -8.73 -2.72
CA ALA A 120 -7.70 -7.63 -2.14
C ALA A 120 -8.86 -7.21 -3.04
N SER A 121 -8.65 -7.15 -4.36
CA SER A 121 -9.75 -6.89 -5.31
C SER A 121 -10.82 -7.97 -5.22
N ILE A 122 -10.43 -9.25 -5.23
CA ILE A 122 -11.38 -10.38 -5.10
C ILE A 122 -12.12 -10.31 -3.76
N LEU A 123 -11.41 -10.02 -2.67
CA LEU A 123 -11.96 -9.92 -1.33
C LEU A 123 -13.00 -8.81 -1.25
N VAL A 124 -12.69 -7.63 -1.80
CA VAL A 124 -13.62 -6.51 -1.88
C VAL A 124 -14.84 -6.89 -2.75
N TYR A 125 -14.65 -7.50 -3.91
CA TYR A 125 -15.77 -7.91 -4.76
C TYR A 125 -16.70 -8.93 -4.09
N ARG A 126 -16.15 -9.87 -3.30
CA ARG A 126 -16.94 -10.90 -2.60
C ARG A 126 -17.59 -10.43 -1.31
N LEU A 127 -16.88 -9.64 -0.50
CA LEU A 127 -17.34 -9.26 0.84
C LEU A 127 -18.06 -7.91 0.87
N ALA A 128 -17.72 -6.95 0.00
CA ALA A 128 -18.41 -5.67 -0.05
C ALA A 128 -19.94 -5.79 -0.23
N PRO A 129 -20.52 -6.72 -1.04
CA PRO A 129 -21.98 -6.84 -1.10
C PRO A 129 -22.60 -7.42 0.18
N LYS A 130 -21.82 -8.12 1.04
CA LYS A 130 -22.31 -8.74 2.28
C LYS A 130 -22.10 -7.89 3.54
N THR A 131 -21.10 -7.01 3.57
CA THR A 131 -20.76 -6.18 4.75
C THR A 131 -21.21 -4.73 4.66
N PHE A 132 -21.70 -4.24 3.51
CA PHE A 132 -22.20 -2.87 3.38
C PHE A 132 -23.59 -2.72 4.02
N ARG A 133 -23.65 -2.75 5.35
CA ARG A 133 -24.82 -2.33 6.14
C ARG A 133 -24.54 -0.94 6.68
N LEU A 134 -25.29 0.06 6.20
CA LEU A 134 -25.36 1.38 6.83
C LEU A 134 -25.83 1.16 8.27
N ARG A 135 -24.94 1.31 9.25
CA ARG A 135 -25.36 1.49 10.64
C ARG A 135 -25.82 2.94 10.76
N THR A 136 -27.13 3.12 10.74
CA THR A 136 -27.81 4.31 11.24
C THR A 136 -27.45 4.54 12.71
#